data_AF-A0A960I8G7-F1
#
_entry.id   AF-A0A960I8G7-F1
#
_cell.length_a   1.000
_cell.length_b   1.000
_cell.length_c   1.000
_cell.angle_alpha   90.00
_cell.angle_beta   90.00
_cell.angle_gamma   90.00
#
_symmetry.space_group_name_H-M   'P 1'
#
loop_
_entity.id
_entity.type
_entity.pdbx_description
1 polymer ?
#
loop_
_entity_poly.entity_id
_entity_poly.type
_entity_poly.pdbx_seq_one_letter_code
_entity_poly.pdbx_strand_id
1 'polypeptide(L)'
;MSRSTRVLLSQVPPDRWRPVRVLAIVTCAGTYLWWLRVEGLITDRITAAVSVAVFLLCAFVGRPWQRWLQVLVGALAYAAMWFVYESTRGAADQLGMPYQMAAVRNIDRVLFLGTHPVEAVQYRWYDPGVVHWYDQLLSVVYYSHFVVPVVLVAAVWATTHVRWARLMRRFATVVLGACVVFVLLPTVPPWMASDPRLGWGVGRPLVRHVRRGILDLGFTGFAARWETSLDWSNVVAAMPSLHAALSLFVVVWAWPMVRDRWLRVAMASYPALMAIALVYFAEHWVIDILAGWALVAASFALWARLERRWRDRRVMAARGAEPDLADRLDELAAPSPAAPSRRTREPRVVMLDRAFLAAITDRSDPRRADALDRYARALEGFGTDELRLVARDDVLAPFTLERRRLLAPVRPVPVATEYRRTARRLAGQRPDPDEVDRLVTLVTARRERAAEVLTAPDGDDLS
;
A
#
# COMPACT_ATOMS: atom_id res chain seq x y z
N MET A 1 5.82 15.44 18.57
CA MET A 1 5.75 16.40 17.43
C MET A 1 6.89 17.40 17.52
N SER A 2 7.70 17.54 16.48
CA SER A 2 8.86 18.45 16.51
C SER A 2 8.42 19.93 16.42
N ARG A 3 9.28 20.85 16.88
CA ARG A 3 9.04 22.30 16.88
C ARG A 3 8.74 22.82 15.46
N SER A 4 9.40 22.27 14.45
CA SER A 4 9.20 22.59 13.03
C SER A 4 7.81 22.18 12.51
N THR A 5 7.26 21.05 12.97
CA THR A 5 5.90 20.64 12.60
C THR A 5 4.84 21.58 13.17
N ARG A 6 5.08 22.11 14.39
CA ARG A 6 4.18 23.06 15.06
C ARG A 6 4.12 24.40 14.33
N VAL A 7 5.26 24.91 13.85
CA VAL A 7 5.36 26.16 13.08
C VAL A 7 4.68 26.04 11.71
N LEU A 8 4.86 24.92 11.00
CA LEU A 8 4.17 24.66 9.73
C LEU A 8 2.65 24.53 9.92
N LEU A 9 2.20 23.84 10.97
CA LEU A 9 0.78 23.68 11.26
C LEU A 9 0.12 24.99 11.72
N SER A 10 0.86 25.91 12.36
CA SER A 10 0.33 27.24 12.72
C SER A 10 0.08 28.15 11.52
N GLN A 11 0.65 27.85 10.35
CA GLN A 11 0.37 28.58 9.11
C GLN A 11 -0.83 28.04 8.33
N VAL A 12 -1.41 26.90 8.75
CA VAL A 12 -2.63 26.36 8.15
C VAL A 12 -3.84 26.96 8.89
N PRO A 13 -4.72 27.71 8.21
CA PRO A 13 -5.90 28.29 8.84
C PRO A 13 -6.72 27.19 9.56
N PRO A 14 -7.16 27.41 10.81
CA PRO A 14 -7.96 26.43 11.53
C PRO A 14 -9.29 26.20 10.80
N ASP A 15 -9.54 24.95 10.41
CA ASP A 15 -10.78 24.54 9.75
C ASP A 15 -11.92 24.48 10.78
N ARG A 16 -12.61 25.61 10.96
CA ARG A 16 -13.71 25.80 11.94
C ARG A 16 -14.86 24.80 11.74
N TRP A 17 -15.01 24.26 10.54
CA TRP A 17 -16.05 23.27 10.19
C TRP A 17 -15.64 21.83 10.45
N ARG A 18 -14.38 21.57 10.81
CA ARG A 18 -13.88 20.23 11.13
C ARG A 18 -14.71 19.51 12.20
N PRO A 19 -15.03 20.09 13.38
CA PRO A 19 -15.84 19.38 14.38
C PRO A 19 -17.24 19.03 13.85
N VAL A 20 -17.88 19.95 13.12
CA VAL A 20 -19.20 19.73 12.51
C VAL A 20 -19.15 18.57 11.51
N ARG A 21 -18.14 18.52 10.64
CA ARG A 21 -17.97 17.41 9.70
C ARG A 21 -17.68 16.09 10.38
N VAL A 22 -16.83 16.08 11.41
CA VAL A 22 -16.53 14.85 12.15
C VAL A 22 -17.79 14.33 12.82
N LEU A 23 -18.58 15.19 13.45
CA LEU A 23 -19.86 14.83 14.03
C LEU A 23 -20.82 14.27 12.97
N ALA A 24 -20.99 14.97 11.84
CA ALA A 24 -21.86 14.53 10.75
C ALA A 24 -21.44 13.16 10.18
N ILE A 25 -20.14 12.93 9.99
CA ILE A 25 -19.59 11.64 9.53
C ILE A 25 -19.83 10.54 10.58
N VAL A 26 -19.61 10.82 11.87
CA VAL A 26 -19.83 9.86 12.95
C VAL A 26 -21.31 9.50 13.05
N THR A 27 -22.22 10.48 12.96
CA THR A 27 -23.66 10.24 12.93
C THR A 27 -24.04 9.41 11.71
N CYS A 28 -23.56 9.76 10.52
CA CYS A 28 -23.79 9.01 9.29
C CYS A 28 -23.31 7.55 9.41
N ALA A 29 -22.12 7.33 9.98
CA ALA A 29 -21.59 5.99 10.24
C ALA A 29 -22.43 5.23 11.27
N GLY A 30 -22.87 5.88 12.35
CA GLY A 30 -23.75 5.29 13.36
C GLY A 30 -25.10 4.88 12.78
N THR A 31 -25.72 5.72 11.96
CA THR A 31 -26.96 5.42 11.22
C THR A 31 -26.76 4.24 10.27
N TYR A 32 -25.64 4.18 9.55
CA TYR A 32 -25.32 3.04 8.69
C TYR A 32 -25.12 1.74 9.47
N LEU A 33 -24.47 1.77 10.64
CA LEU A 33 -24.31 0.59 11.50
C LEU A 33 -25.64 0.11 12.08
N TRP A 34 -26.52 1.04 12.47
CA TRP A 34 -27.88 0.71 12.89
C TRP A 34 -28.68 0.09 11.73
N TRP A 35 -28.63 0.68 10.54
CA TRP A 35 -29.27 0.13 9.33
C TRP A 35 -28.74 -1.27 9.01
N LEU A 36 -27.42 -1.44 9.02
CA LEU A 36 -26.77 -2.73 8.78
C LEU A 36 -27.26 -3.81 9.75
N ARG A 37 -27.56 -3.43 11.00
CA ARG A 37 -28.10 -4.34 12.01
C ARG A 37 -29.57 -4.68 11.79
N VAL A 38 -30.40 -3.69 11.43
CA VAL A 38 -31.86 -3.85 11.32
C VAL A 38 -32.24 -4.42 9.96
N GLU A 39 -31.77 -3.77 8.90
CA GLU A 39 -32.14 -4.09 7.53
C GLU A 39 -31.17 -5.08 6.91
N GLY A 40 -29.89 -5.08 7.32
CA GLY A 40 -28.81 -5.86 6.68
C GLY A 40 -27.93 -5.02 5.74
N LEU A 41 -27.04 -5.68 5.00
CA LEU A 41 -26.11 -4.99 4.08
C LEU A 41 -26.88 -4.26 2.98
N ILE A 42 -26.42 -3.08 2.60
CA ILE A 42 -26.91 -2.39 1.41
C ILE A 42 -26.32 -3.10 0.18
N THR A 43 -27.11 -3.98 -0.43
CA THR A 43 -26.75 -4.69 -1.67
C THR A 43 -27.33 -4.02 -2.90
N ASP A 44 -28.38 -3.21 -2.73
CA ASP A 44 -29.03 -2.50 -3.82
C ASP A 44 -28.28 -1.20 -4.16
N ARG A 45 -28.31 -0.86 -5.45
CA ARG A 45 -27.44 0.18 -6.03
C ARG A 45 -27.92 1.58 -5.70
N ILE A 46 -29.23 1.78 -5.62
CA ILE A 46 -29.83 3.09 -5.37
C ILE A 46 -29.52 3.50 -3.94
N THR A 47 -29.80 2.62 -2.97
CA THR A 47 -29.51 2.89 -1.56
C THR A 47 -28.00 3.04 -1.33
N ALA A 48 -27.16 2.27 -2.04
CA ALA A 48 -25.71 2.47 -1.98
C ALA A 48 -25.27 3.85 -2.52
N ALA A 49 -25.80 4.27 -3.66
CA ALA A 49 -25.51 5.58 -4.25
C ALA A 49 -25.99 6.74 -3.36
N VAL A 50 -27.20 6.62 -2.79
CA VAL A 50 -27.75 7.58 -1.83
C VAL A 50 -26.89 7.64 -0.58
N SER A 51 -26.46 6.50 -0.03
CA SER A 51 -25.60 6.43 1.15
C SER A 51 -24.25 7.12 0.91
N VAL A 52 -23.64 6.89 -0.26
CA VAL A 52 -22.41 7.59 -0.66
C VAL A 52 -22.66 9.10 -0.82
N ALA A 53 -23.78 9.50 -1.43
CA ALA A 53 -24.14 10.91 -1.59
C ALA A 53 -24.33 11.61 -0.23
N VAL A 54 -25.05 10.99 0.70
CA VAL A 54 -25.23 11.47 2.08
C VAL A 54 -23.89 11.60 2.80
N PHE A 55 -23.03 10.57 2.71
CA PHE A 55 -21.70 10.61 3.29
C PHE A 55 -20.85 11.77 2.72
N LEU A 56 -20.89 11.97 1.41
CA LEU A 56 -20.19 13.08 0.76
C LEU A 56 -20.75 14.43 1.23
N LEU A 57 -22.07 14.59 1.33
CA LEU A 57 -22.69 15.81 1.86
C LEU A 57 -22.16 16.13 3.26
N CYS A 58 -22.13 15.14 4.17
CA CYS A 58 -21.57 15.27 5.51
C CYS A 58 -20.07 15.62 5.48
N ALA A 59 -19.30 15.02 4.56
CA ALA A 59 -17.86 15.22 4.43
C ALA A 59 -17.44 16.56 3.82
N PHE A 60 -18.32 17.30 3.14
CA PHE A 60 -18.02 18.61 2.54
C PHE A 60 -18.61 19.82 3.24
N VAL A 61 -19.32 19.63 4.35
CA VAL A 61 -19.85 20.77 5.11
C VAL A 61 -18.73 21.79 5.40
N GLY A 62 -18.97 23.03 4.98
CA GLY A 62 -18.04 24.15 5.16
C GLY A 62 -16.82 24.18 4.23
N ARG A 63 -16.78 23.37 3.18
CA ARG A 63 -15.74 23.45 2.13
C ARG A 63 -16.12 24.47 1.05
N PRO A 64 -15.13 25.11 0.39
CA PRO A 64 -15.40 26.08 -0.68
C PRO A 64 -16.12 25.43 -1.88
N TRP A 65 -16.92 26.23 -2.60
CA TRP A 65 -17.68 25.80 -3.79
C TRP A 65 -16.84 25.06 -4.84
N GLN A 66 -15.58 25.45 -5.05
CA GLN A 66 -14.68 24.76 -5.98
C GLN A 66 -14.48 23.27 -5.63
N ARG A 67 -14.49 22.93 -4.33
CA ARG A 67 -14.42 21.55 -3.88
C ARG A 67 -15.74 20.81 -4.10
N TRP A 68 -16.87 21.49 -3.92
CA TRP A 68 -18.18 20.93 -4.28
C TRP A 68 -18.29 20.62 -5.77
N LEU A 69 -17.77 21.48 -6.65
CA LEU A 69 -17.68 21.20 -8.09
C LEU A 69 -16.84 19.96 -8.41
N GLN A 70 -15.69 19.79 -7.75
CA GLN A 70 -14.85 18.59 -7.93
C GLN A 70 -15.59 17.32 -7.50
N VAL A 71 -16.34 17.39 -6.40
CA VAL A 71 -17.17 16.27 -5.92
C VAL A 71 -18.28 15.98 -6.90
N LEU A 72 -18.97 17.01 -7.40
CA LEU A 72 -20.05 16.86 -8.36
C LEU A 72 -19.54 16.20 -9.65
N VAL A 73 -18.43 16.66 -10.21
CA VAL A 73 -17.83 16.05 -11.41
C VAL A 73 -17.43 14.59 -11.14
N GLY A 74 -16.82 14.31 -9.98
CA GLY A 74 -16.47 12.95 -9.59
C GLY A 74 -17.69 12.04 -9.41
N ALA A 75 -18.75 12.55 -8.79
CA ALA A 75 -20.01 11.85 -8.58
C ALA A 75 -20.74 11.60 -9.89
N LEU A 76 -20.78 12.60 -10.80
CA LEU A 76 -21.34 12.45 -12.14
C LEU A 76 -20.56 11.43 -12.97
N ALA A 77 -19.23 11.44 -12.91
CA ALA A 77 -18.41 10.43 -13.59
C ALA A 77 -18.66 9.02 -13.03
N TYR A 78 -18.78 8.88 -11.72
CA TYR A 78 -19.12 7.61 -11.07
C TYR A 78 -20.53 7.14 -11.44
N ALA A 79 -21.51 8.06 -11.41
CA ALA A 79 -22.89 7.78 -11.82
C ALA A 79 -22.97 7.40 -13.31
N ALA A 80 -22.25 8.10 -14.18
CA ALA A 80 -22.19 7.78 -15.61
C ALA A 80 -21.56 6.40 -15.85
N MET A 81 -20.48 6.05 -15.13
CA MET A 81 -19.89 4.71 -15.19
C MET A 81 -20.91 3.63 -14.78
N TRP A 82 -21.66 3.88 -13.70
CA TRP A 82 -22.72 2.97 -13.26
C TRP A 82 -23.87 2.89 -14.25
N PHE A 83 -24.26 4.01 -14.85
CA PHE A 83 -25.28 4.04 -15.89
C PHE A 83 -24.85 3.22 -17.11
N VAL A 84 -23.60 3.36 -17.56
CA VAL A 84 -23.06 2.51 -18.65
C VAL A 84 -23.10 1.03 -18.26
N TYR A 85 -22.66 0.70 -17.05
CA TYR A 85 -22.74 -0.68 -16.54
C TYR A 85 -24.17 -1.20 -16.54
N GLU A 86 -25.12 -0.37 -16.10
CA GLU A 86 -26.54 -0.67 -16.07
C GLU A 86 -27.10 -0.90 -17.47
N SER A 87 -26.80 0.00 -18.43
CA SER A 87 -27.23 -0.11 -19.82
C SER A 87 -26.65 -1.34 -20.53
N THR A 88 -25.53 -1.89 -20.06
CA THR A 88 -24.97 -3.13 -20.63
C THR A 88 -25.71 -4.40 -20.18
N ARG A 89 -26.57 -4.31 -19.14
CA ARG A 89 -27.37 -5.44 -18.69
C ARG A 89 -28.48 -5.76 -19.70
N GLY A 90 -28.62 -7.03 -20.08
CA GLY A 90 -29.57 -7.46 -21.12
C GLY A 90 -29.22 -7.00 -22.54
N ALA A 91 -28.17 -6.19 -22.72
CA ALA A 91 -27.72 -5.77 -24.05
C ALA A 91 -27.22 -6.96 -24.88
N ALA A 92 -26.62 -7.97 -24.23
CA ALA A 92 -26.23 -9.21 -24.89
C ALA A 92 -27.44 -9.93 -25.51
N ASP A 93 -28.55 -10.02 -24.78
CA ASP A 93 -29.78 -10.66 -25.25
C ASP A 93 -30.43 -9.84 -26.38
N GLN A 94 -30.46 -8.51 -26.25
CA GLN A 94 -30.97 -7.61 -27.30
C GLN A 94 -30.15 -7.70 -28.60
N LEU A 95 -28.84 -7.90 -28.48
CA LEU A 95 -27.93 -8.07 -29.63
C LEU A 95 -27.89 -9.51 -30.16
N GLY A 96 -28.56 -10.46 -29.50
CA GLY A 96 -28.58 -11.87 -29.90
C GLY A 96 -27.23 -12.57 -29.76
N MET A 97 -26.38 -12.14 -28.84
CA MET A 97 -25.04 -12.72 -28.67
C MET A 97 -25.14 -14.15 -28.09
N PRO A 98 -24.44 -15.14 -28.67
CA PRO A 98 -24.56 -16.53 -28.23
C PRO A 98 -23.92 -16.76 -26.86
N TYR A 99 -24.62 -17.50 -26.00
CA TYR A 99 -24.12 -17.85 -24.67
C TYR A 99 -22.89 -18.76 -24.72
N GLN A 100 -21.83 -18.30 -24.06
CA GLN A 100 -20.54 -18.95 -23.98
C GLN A 100 -20.50 -19.88 -22.75
N MET A 101 -21.09 -21.06 -22.87
CA MET A 101 -21.04 -22.10 -21.82
C MET A 101 -19.95 -23.13 -22.12
N ALA A 102 -19.98 -23.73 -23.31
CA ALA A 102 -19.04 -24.79 -23.68
C ALA A 102 -17.59 -24.27 -23.72
N ALA A 103 -17.38 -23.04 -24.17
CA ALA A 103 -16.06 -22.43 -24.25
C ALA A 103 -15.39 -22.34 -22.87
N VAL A 104 -16.02 -21.67 -21.91
CA VAL A 104 -15.46 -21.48 -20.55
C VAL A 104 -15.27 -22.81 -19.82
N ARG A 105 -16.24 -23.72 -19.91
CA ARG A 105 -16.14 -25.06 -19.30
C ARG A 105 -15.01 -25.89 -19.90
N ASN A 106 -14.82 -25.85 -21.22
CA ASN A 106 -13.76 -26.60 -21.89
C ASN A 106 -12.38 -26.00 -21.62
N ILE A 107 -12.26 -24.68 -21.53
CA ILE A 107 -11.00 -24.02 -21.15
C ILE A 107 -10.60 -24.46 -19.75
N ASP A 108 -11.52 -24.42 -18.78
CA ASP A 108 -11.28 -24.94 -17.43
C ASP A 108 -10.84 -26.41 -17.47
N ARG A 109 -11.54 -27.24 -18.24
CA ARG A 109 -11.16 -28.65 -18.39
C ARG A 109 -9.74 -28.82 -18.92
N VAL A 110 -9.32 -28.01 -19.89
CA VAL A 110 -7.94 -28.04 -20.42
C VAL A 110 -6.94 -27.56 -19.37
N LEU A 111 -7.22 -26.44 -18.68
CA LEU A 111 -6.36 -25.88 -17.63
C LEU A 111 -6.11 -26.86 -16.50
N PHE A 112 -7.08 -27.72 -16.20
CA PHE A 112 -7.01 -28.73 -15.15
C PHE A 112 -6.90 -30.16 -15.68
N LEU A 113 -6.28 -30.32 -16.86
CA LEU A 113 -5.85 -31.61 -17.43
C LEU A 113 -6.96 -32.67 -17.52
N GLY A 114 -8.16 -32.25 -17.93
CA GLY A 114 -9.33 -33.10 -18.09
C GLY A 114 -10.31 -33.05 -16.91
N THR A 115 -9.93 -32.46 -15.77
CA THR A 115 -10.81 -32.38 -14.59
C THR A 115 -11.66 -31.11 -14.59
N HIS A 116 -12.84 -31.17 -13.99
CA HIS A 116 -13.73 -30.02 -13.79
C HIS A 116 -13.54 -29.48 -12.37
N PRO A 117 -12.81 -28.36 -12.18
CA PRO A 117 -12.41 -27.90 -10.84
C PRO A 117 -13.60 -27.52 -9.95
N VAL A 118 -14.62 -26.88 -10.52
CA VAL A 118 -15.85 -26.51 -9.79
C VAL A 118 -16.57 -27.75 -9.27
N GLU A 119 -16.74 -28.76 -10.12
CA GLU A 119 -17.34 -30.04 -9.73
C GLU A 119 -16.47 -30.73 -8.66
N ALA A 120 -15.16 -30.83 -8.88
CA ALA A 120 -14.24 -31.49 -7.96
C ALA A 120 -14.25 -30.85 -6.55
N VAL A 121 -14.22 -29.52 -6.48
CA VAL A 121 -14.27 -28.79 -5.21
C VAL A 121 -15.62 -28.97 -4.52
N GLN A 122 -16.72 -28.75 -5.23
CA GLN A 122 -18.04 -28.78 -4.60
C GLN A 122 -18.39 -30.18 -4.11
N TYR A 123 -18.16 -31.23 -4.91
CA TYR A 123 -18.44 -32.61 -4.49
C TYR A 123 -17.55 -33.12 -3.36
N ARG A 124 -16.42 -32.46 -3.09
CA ARG A 124 -15.50 -32.83 -2.01
C ARG A 124 -15.80 -32.10 -0.71
N TRP A 125 -16.25 -30.84 -0.79
CA TRP A 125 -16.34 -29.94 0.37
C TRP A 125 -17.77 -29.51 0.73
N TYR A 126 -18.72 -29.62 -0.20
CA TYR A 126 -20.10 -29.23 0.08
C TYR A 126 -20.87 -30.38 0.72
N ASP A 127 -21.33 -30.16 1.95
CA ASP A 127 -22.27 -31.03 2.66
C ASP A 127 -23.62 -30.31 2.79
N PRO A 128 -24.71 -30.80 2.17
CA PRO A 128 -26.03 -30.17 2.29
C PRO A 128 -26.58 -30.10 3.71
N GLY A 129 -26.23 -31.05 4.59
CA GLY A 129 -26.78 -31.17 5.94
C GLY A 129 -26.01 -30.41 7.01
N VAL A 130 -24.78 -29.96 6.72
CA VAL A 130 -23.89 -29.33 7.69
C VAL A 130 -23.29 -28.04 7.12
N VAL A 131 -23.37 -26.96 7.91
CA VAL A 131 -22.62 -25.73 7.64
C VAL A 131 -21.27 -25.83 8.34
N HIS A 132 -20.18 -25.78 7.58
CA HIS A 132 -18.83 -25.80 8.10
C HIS A 132 -18.29 -24.38 8.30
N TRP A 133 -17.23 -24.26 9.10
CA TRP A 133 -16.56 -22.98 9.36
C TRP A 133 -16.07 -22.29 8.07
N TYR A 134 -15.70 -23.06 7.05
CA TYR A 134 -15.24 -22.51 5.77
C TYR A 134 -16.39 -21.94 4.94
N ASP A 135 -17.63 -22.41 5.13
CA ASP A 135 -18.79 -21.77 4.50
C ASP A 135 -18.97 -20.35 5.03
N GLN A 136 -18.89 -20.17 6.34
CA GLN A 136 -18.94 -18.85 6.98
C GLN A 136 -17.84 -17.94 6.44
N LEU A 137 -16.58 -18.41 6.46
CA LEU A 137 -15.44 -17.64 5.99
C LEU A 137 -15.57 -17.27 4.50
N LEU A 138 -15.86 -18.23 3.62
CA LEU A 138 -15.94 -18.00 2.19
C LEU A 138 -17.14 -17.13 1.84
N SER A 139 -18.27 -17.26 2.54
CA SER A 139 -19.41 -16.35 2.37
C SER A 139 -19.05 -14.92 2.78
N VAL A 140 -18.39 -14.71 3.92
CA VAL A 140 -17.90 -13.38 4.34
C VAL A 140 -16.95 -12.79 3.30
N VAL A 141 -16.01 -13.60 2.79
CA VAL A 141 -15.08 -13.17 1.74
C VAL A 141 -15.85 -12.81 0.48
N TYR A 142 -16.80 -13.61 0.03
CA TYR A 142 -17.64 -13.32 -1.13
C TYR A 142 -18.35 -11.97 -0.99
N TYR A 143 -19.07 -11.75 0.11
CA TYR A 143 -19.83 -10.52 0.32
C TYR A 143 -18.97 -9.29 0.60
N SER A 144 -17.71 -9.47 1.01
CA SER A 144 -16.77 -8.35 1.14
C SER A 144 -16.57 -7.57 -0.17
N HIS A 145 -16.84 -8.20 -1.32
CA HIS A 145 -16.81 -7.54 -2.63
C HIS A 145 -17.70 -6.29 -2.70
N PHE A 146 -18.83 -6.27 -1.99
CA PHE A 146 -19.75 -5.13 -1.97
C PHE A 146 -19.26 -3.98 -1.09
N VAL A 147 -18.32 -4.25 -0.18
CA VAL A 147 -17.89 -3.29 0.86
C VAL A 147 -16.46 -2.82 0.63
N VAL A 148 -15.51 -3.74 0.47
CA VAL A 148 -14.07 -3.45 0.48
C VAL A 148 -13.65 -2.51 -0.66
N PRO A 149 -14.07 -2.70 -1.92
CA PRO A 149 -13.74 -1.76 -3.00
C PRO A 149 -14.32 -0.36 -2.77
N VAL A 150 -15.55 -0.28 -2.22
CA VAL A 150 -16.22 1.00 -1.90
C VAL A 150 -15.46 1.73 -0.80
N VAL A 151 -15.07 1.02 0.26
CA VAL A 151 -14.24 1.56 1.34
C VAL A 151 -12.89 2.03 0.79
N LEU A 152 -12.26 1.29 -0.12
CA LEU A 152 -11.00 1.72 -0.75
C LEU A 152 -11.20 3.03 -1.55
N VAL A 153 -12.25 3.11 -2.36
CA VAL A 153 -12.60 4.32 -3.12
C VAL A 153 -12.75 5.51 -2.18
N ALA A 154 -13.56 5.36 -1.12
CA ALA A 154 -13.81 6.40 -0.13
C ALA A 154 -12.55 6.79 0.66
N ALA A 155 -11.72 5.81 1.04
CA ALA A 155 -10.49 6.04 1.79
C ALA A 155 -9.45 6.80 0.95
N VAL A 156 -9.22 6.38 -0.31
CA VAL A 156 -8.29 7.08 -1.21
C VAL A 156 -8.81 8.48 -1.54
N TRP A 157 -10.12 8.59 -1.71
CA TRP A 157 -10.79 9.86 -1.92
C TRP A 157 -10.52 10.87 -0.79
N ALA A 158 -10.54 10.41 0.47
CA ALA A 158 -10.24 11.24 1.63
C ALA A 158 -8.76 11.70 1.72
N THR A 159 -7.87 11.18 0.87
CA THR A 159 -6.44 11.57 0.87
C THR A 159 -6.16 12.77 -0.02
N THR A 160 -6.22 12.58 -1.34
CA THR A 160 -5.93 13.61 -2.35
C THR A 160 -6.72 13.30 -3.62
N HIS A 161 -7.28 14.33 -4.25
CA HIS A 161 -7.99 14.18 -5.52
C HIS A 161 -7.12 13.57 -6.63
N VAL A 162 -5.81 13.84 -6.62
CA VAL A 162 -4.88 13.25 -7.60
C VAL A 162 -4.80 11.73 -7.46
N ARG A 163 -4.66 11.20 -6.23
CA ARG A 163 -4.63 9.74 -6.01
C ARG A 163 -5.97 9.11 -6.34
N TRP A 164 -7.06 9.78 -5.98
CA TRP A 164 -8.40 9.31 -6.30
C TRP A 164 -8.65 9.23 -7.82
N ALA A 165 -8.29 10.26 -8.58
CA ALA A 165 -8.42 10.23 -10.03
C ALA A 165 -7.60 9.10 -10.67
N ARG A 166 -6.39 8.81 -10.15
CA ARG A 166 -5.56 7.67 -10.60
C ARG A 166 -6.19 6.32 -10.29
N LEU A 167 -6.82 6.18 -9.11
CA LEU A 167 -7.58 5.00 -8.73
C LEU A 167 -8.77 4.81 -9.67
N MET A 168 -9.58 5.86 -9.84
CA MET A 168 -10.82 5.82 -10.62
C MET A 168 -10.59 5.52 -12.09
N ARG A 169 -9.53 6.06 -12.70
CA ARG A 169 -9.14 5.70 -14.06
C ARG A 169 -8.92 4.19 -14.23
N ARG A 170 -8.19 3.57 -13.30
CA ARG A 170 -7.92 2.13 -13.32
C ARG A 170 -9.19 1.32 -13.03
N PHE A 171 -9.96 1.75 -12.05
CA PHE A 171 -11.23 1.13 -11.66
C PHE A 171 -12.23 1.14 -12.82
N ALA A 172 -12.44 2.30 -13.44
CA ALA A 172 -13.31 2.48 -14.58
C ALA A 172 -12.87 1.63 -15.78
N THR A 173 -11.58 1.54 -16.07
CA THR A 173 -11.08 0.64 -17.14
C THR A 173 -11.40 -0.82 -16.86
N VAL A 174 -11.32 -1.28 -15.61
CA VAL A 174 -11.70 -2.65 -15.25
C VAL A 174 -13.21 -2.85 -15.42
N VAL A 175 -14.04 -1.96 -14.88
CA VAL A 175 -15.50 -2.09 -14.96
C VAL A 175 -15.99 -2.01 -16.41
N LEU A 176 -15.57 -1.00 -17.16
CA LEU A 176 -15.96 -0.82 -18.57
C LEU A 176 -15.42 -1.94 -19.45
N GLY A 177 -14.19 -2.41 -19.20
CA GLY A 177 -13.62 -3.57 -19.90
C GLY A 177 -14.44 -4.84 -19.64
N ALA A 178 -14.89 -5.04 -18.40
CA ALA A 178 -15.78 -6.16 -18.06
C ALA A 178 -17.13 -6.04 -18.78
N CYS A 179 -17.75 -4.85 -18.80
CA CYS A 179 -18.99 -4.60 -19.55
C CYS A 179 -18.88 -4.97 -21.03
N VAL A 180 -17.78 -4.60 -21.69
CA VAL A 180 -17.55 -4.97 -23.10
C VAL A 180 -17.57 -6.48 -23.27
N VAL A 181 -16.90 -7.22 -22.38
CA VAL A 181 -16.89 -8.70 -22.44
C VAL A 181 -18.26 -9.28 -22.10
N PHE A 182 -18.98 -8.73 -21.11
CA PHE A 182 -20.33 -9.18 -20.75
C PHE A 182 -21.31 -9.08 -21.91
N VAL A 183 -21.18 -8.04 -22.73
CA VAL A 183 -22.02 -7.87 -23.92
C VAL A 183 -21.58 -8.80 -25.04
N LEU A 184 -20.28 -8.85 -25.33
CA LEU A 184 -19.77 -9.57 -26.51
C LEU A 184 -19.62 -11.08 -26.32
N LEU A 185 -19.43 -11.53 -25.08
CA LEU A 185 -19.16 -12.92 -24.71
C LEU A 185 -19.95 -13.25 -23.43
N PRO A 186 -21.30 -13.28 -23.48
CA PRO A 186 -22.11 -13.57 -22.31
C PRO A 186 -21.87 -15.02 -21.88
N THR A 187 -21.30 -15.24 -20.69
CA THR A 187 -20.93 -16.58 -20.20
C THR A 187 -21.89 -17.09 -19.13
N VAL A 188 -22.26 -18.36 -19.23
CA VAL A 188 -23.13 -19.05 -18.26
C VAL A 188 -22.32 -19.52 -17.05
N PRO A 189 -22.71 -19.18 -15.80
CA PRO A 189 -22.01 -19.61 -14.60
C PRO A 189 -22.22 -21.12 -14.32
N PRO A 190 -21.34 -21.77 -13.55
CA PRO A 190 -21.38 -23.22 -13.32
C PRO A 190 -22.70 -23.73 -12.71
N TRP A 191 -23.23 -23.05 -11.70
CA TRP A 191 -24.49 -23.46 -11.05
C TRP A 191 -25.65 -23.50 -12.05
N MET A 192 -25.75 -22.51 -12.93
CA MET A 192 -26.78 -22.40 -13.95
C MET A 192 -26.57 -23.45 -15.06
N ALA A 193 -25.32 -23.64 -15.49
CA ALA A 193 -24.98 -24.63 -16.51
C ALA A 193 -25.38 -26.05 -16.08
N SER A 194 -25.31 -26.35 -14.78
CA SER A 194 -25.66 -27.66 -14.23
C SER A 194 -27.16 -27.90 -14.02
N ASP A 195 -28.01 -26.86 -14.08
CA ASP A 195 -29.43 -26.95 -13.77
C ASP A 195 -30.29 -27.22 -15.03
N PRO A 196 -30.93 -28.40 -15.16
CA PRO A 196 -31.78 -28.71 -16.30
C PRO A 196 -33.04 -27.83 -16.39
N ARG A 197 -33.51 -27.26 -15.27
CA ARG A 197 -34.73 -26.42 -15.24
C ARG A 197 -34.54 -25.10 -15.97
N LEU A 198 -33.30 -24.67 -16.14
CA LEU A 198 -32.92 -23.44 -16.83
C LEU A 198 -32.59 -23.67 -18.31
N GLY A 199 -32.93 -24.85 -18.86
CA GLY A 199 -32.67 -25.22 -20.24
C GLY A 199 -31.25 -25.74 -20.51
N TRP A 200 -30.47 -25.96 -19.44
CA TRP A 200 -29.11 -26.52 -19.50
C TRP A 200 -29.08 -27.94 -18.95
N GLY A 201 -28.28 -28.24 -17.92
CA GLY A 201 -28.14 -29.59 -17.35
C GLY A 201 -26.85 -30.30 -17.76
N VAL A 202 -25.75 -29.54 -17.82
CA VAL A 202 -24.45 -30.01 -18.25
C VAL A 202 -23.58 -30.37 -17.05
N GLY A 203 -22.99 -31.56 -17.08
CA GLY A 203 -22.13 -32.05 -16.00
C GLY A 203 -22.93 -32.55 -14.80
N ARG A 204 -22.28 -32.60 -13.64
CA ARG A 204 -22.94 -33.02 -12.40
C ARG A 204 -23.74 -31.84 -11.80
N PRO A 205 -24.87 -32.08 -11.11
CA PRO A 205 -25.64 -31.01 -10.46
C PRO A 205 -24.78 -30.19 -9.50
N LEU A 206 -24.85 -28.86 -9.57
CA LEU A 206 -24.16 -27.95 -8.67
C LEU A 206 -25.18 -27.07 -7.94
N VAL A 207 -24.90 -26.76 -6.68
CA VAL A 207 -25.74 -25.94 -5.81
C VAL A 207 -25.06 -24.61 -5.57
N ARG A 208 -25.80 -23.53 -5.84
CA ARG A 208 -25.41 -22.17 -5.48
C ARG A 208 -25.80 -21.89 -4.02
N HIS A 209 -24.82 -21.84 -3.12
CA HIS A 209 -25.08 -21.79 -1.66
C HIS A 209 -24.32 -20.68 -0.92
N VAL A 210 -23.97 -19.59 -1.61
CA VAL A 210 -23.22 -18.44 -1.07
C VAL A 210 -23.79 -17.89 0.25
N ARG A 211 -25.12 -17.90 0.43
CA ARG A 211 -25.78 -17.29 1.59
C ARG A 211 -25.62 -18.08 2.89
N ARG A 212 -25.33 -19.37 2.82
CA ARG A 212 -25.50 -20.27 3.98
C ARG A 212 -24.58 -19.90 5.15
N GLY A 213 -23.35 -19.50 4.86
CA GLY A 213 -22.39 -19.11 5.90
C GLY A 213 -22.78 -17.81 6.63
N ILE A 214 -23.29 -16.81 5.90
CA ILE A 214 -23.77 -15.55 6.50
C ILE A 214 -25.04 -15.76 7.33
N LEU A 215 -25.93 -16.64 6.86
CA LEU A 215 -27.14 -17.02 7.61
C LEU A 215 -26.80 -17.71 8.93
N ASP A 216 -25.85 -18.65 8.90
CA ASP A 216 -25.38 -19.37 10.08
C ASP A 216 -24.69 -18.44 11.10
N LEU A 217 -24.01 -17.39 10.62
CA LEU A 217 -23.46 -16.31 11.46
C LEU A 217 -24.54 -15.38 12.07
N GLY A 218 -25.83 -15.61 11.80
CA GLY A 218 -26.95 -14.85 12.37
C GLY A 218 -27.31 -13.56 11.63
N PHE A 219 -26.77 -13.32 10.44
CA PHE A 219 -27.10 -12.14 9.63
C PHE A 219 -28.36 -12.39 8.78
N THR A 220 -29.50 -12.57 9.42
CA THR A 220 -30.76 -12.96 8.76
C THR A 220 -31.37 -11.88 7.85
N GLY A 221 -31.21 -10.60 8.19
CA GLY A 221 -31.63 -9.47 7.34
C GLY A 221 -30.92 -9.44 5.98
N PHE A 222 -29.73 -10.04 5.90
CA PHE A 222 -29.01 -10.20 4.63
C PHE A 222 -29.75 -11.13 3.66
N ALA A 223 -30.35 -12.22 4.15
CA ALA A 223 -31.01 -13.19 3.30
C ALA A 223 -32.38 -12.72 2.78
N ALA A 224 -33.14 -12.02 3.62
CA ALA A 224 -34.48 -11.53 3.27
C ALA A 224 -34.49 -10.58 2.05
N ARG A 225 -33.45 -9.74 1.88
CA ARG A 225 -33.34 -8.80 0.75
C ARG A 225 -32.48 -9.32 -0.42
N TRP A 226 -31.80 -10.46 -0.24
CA TRP A 226 -30.98 -11.05 -1.29
C TRP A 226 -31.82 -11.65 -2.41
N GLU A 227 -32.96 -12.29 -2.10
CA GLU A 227 -33.89 -12.81 -3.12
C GLU A 227 -34.34 -11.71 -4.07
N THR A 228 -34.72 -10.55 -3.54
CA THR A 228 -35.06 -9.38 -4.36
C THR A 228 -33.88 -8.90 -5.19
N SER A 229 -32.63 -9.01 -4.72
CA SER A 229 -31.43 -8.57 -5.45
C SER A 229 -31.06 -9.51 -6.61
N LEU A 230 -31.50 -10.78 -6.58
CA LEU A 230 -31.23 -11.79 -7.61
C LEU A 230 -32.04 -11.56 -8.88
N ASP A 231 -33.29 -11.12 -8.76
CA ASP A 231 -34.18 -10.80 -9.87
C ASP A 231 -33.63 -9.66 -10.76
N TRP A 232 -32.71 -8.85 -10.23
CA TRP A 232 -32.04 -7.78 -10.96
C TRP A 232 -30.63 -8.16 -11.45
N SER A 233 -30.09 -9.34 -11.13
CA SER A 233 -28.71 -9.69 -11.52
C SER A 233 -28.62 -10.10 -13.00
N ASN A 234 -27.56 -9.68 -13.71
CA ASN A 234 -27.32 -10.14 -15.08
C ASN A 234 -26.75 -11.56 -15.00
N VAL A 235 -27.64 -12.56 -14.95
CA VAL A 235 -27.32 -13.92 -14.53
C VAL A 235 -26.37 -14.65 -15.49
N VAL A 236 -26.21 -14.15 -16.72
CA VAL A 236 -25.43 -14.79 -17.81
C VAL A 236 -24.21 -13.96 -18.23
N ALA A 237 -23.52 -13.34 -17.27
CA ALA A 237 -22.34 -12.51 -17.49
C ALA A 237 -21.21 -12.83 -16.49
N ALA A 238 -20.83 -14.10 -16.39
CA ALA A 238 -19.82 -14.55 -15.43
C ALA A 238 -18.37 -14.09 -15.72
N MET A 239 -17.96 -13.92 -16.98
CA MET A 239 -16.59 -13.59 -17.39
C MET A 239 -16.48 -12.16 -17.94
N PRO A 240 -15.49 -11.37 -17.50
CA PRO A 240 -14.56 -11.64 -16.40
C PRO A 240 -15.24 -11.49 -15.03
N SER A 241 -14.77 -12.27 -14.05
CA SER A 241 -15.33 -12.18 -12.69
C SER A 241 -14.94 -10.85 -12.02
N LEU A 242 -15.93 -9.98 -11.77
CA LEU A 242 -15.72 -8.74 -11.03
C LEU A 242 -15.37 -8.98 -9.55
N HIS A 243 -15.84 -10.08 -8.95
CA HIS A 243 -15.43 -10.49 -7.60
C HIS A 243 -13.91 -10.72 -7.53
N ALA A 244 -13.39 -11.51 -8.47
CA ALA A 244 -11.96 -11.77 -8.61
C ALA A 244 -11.17 -10.50 -8.95
N ALA A 245 -11.66 -9.72 -9.92
CA ALA A 245 -10.99 -8.50 -10.36
C ALA A 245 -10.89 -7.47 -9.22
N LEU A 246 -11.99 -7.16 -8.53
CA LEU A 246 -11.97 -6.12 -7.49
C LEU A 246 -11.21 -6.54 -6.24
N SER A 247 -11.22 -7.83 -5.87
CA SER A 247 -10.39 -8.32 -4.76
C SER A 247 -8.90 -8.16 -5.04
N LEU A 248 -8.44 -8.50 -6.25
CA LEU A 248 -7.04 -8.28 -6.65
C LEU A 248 -6.73 -6.78 -6.79
N PHE A 249 -7.63 -6.00 -7.37
CA PHE A 249 -7.48 -4.55 -7.57
C PHE A 249 -7.16 -3.85 -6.24
N VAL A 250 -7.90 -4.18 -5.17
CA VAL A 250 -7.69 -3.61 -3.84
C VAL A 250 -6.28 -3.90 -3.35
N VAL A 251 -5.83 -5.16 -3.47
CA VAL A 251 -4.50 -5.58 -3.03
C VAL A 251 -3.41 -4.89 -3.84
N VAL A 252 -3.48 -4.90 -5.17
CA VAL A 252 -2.48 -4.29 -6.04
C VAL A 252 -2.36 -2.79 -5.79
N TRP A 253 -3.49 -2.10 -5.57
CA TRP A 253 -3.47 -0.68 -5.25
C TRP A 253 -2.84 -0.40 -3.89
N ALA A 254 -3.22 -1.16 -2.86
CA ALA A 254 -2.76 -0.93 -1.49
C ALA A 254 -1.35 -1.51 -1.22
N TRP A 255 -0.83 -2.40 -2.08
CA TRP A 255 0.46 -3.06 -1.93
C TRP A 255 1.64 -2.12 -1.62
N PRO A 256 1.80 -0.97 -2.30
CA PRO A 256 2.91 -0.05 -2.02
C PRO A 256 2.76 0.69 -0.69
N MET A 257 1.56 0.69 -0.09
CA MET A 257 1.26 1.39 1.16
C MET A 257 1.62 0.55 2.39
N VAL A 258 1.79 -0.77 2.22
CA VAL A 258 2.06 -1.70 3.32
C VAL A 258 3.52 -2.14 3.31
N ARG A 259 4.21 -1.94 4.45
CA ARG A 259 5.63 -2.32 4.65
C ARG A 259 5.81 -3.63 5.39
N ASP A 260 4.87 -3.98 6.26
CA ASP A 260 4.92 -5.23 7.03
C ASP A 260 4.70 -6.45 6.11
N ARG A 261 5.58 -7.45 6.23
CA ARG A 261 5.52 -8.67 5.41
C ARG A 261 4.30 -9.51 5.75
N TRP A 262 3.90 -9.59 7.02
CA TRP A 262 2.74 -10.38 7.44
C TRP A 262 1.44 -9.78 6.90
N LEU A 263 1.32 -8.45 6.94
CA LEU A 263 0.17 -7.76 6.35
C LEU A 263 0.12 -7.95 4.82
N ARG A 264 1.26 -7.97 4.13
CA ARG A 264 1.30 -8.30 2.69
C ARG A 264 0.82 -9.70 2.39
N VAL A 265 1.20 -10.69 3.21
CA VAL A 265 0.70 -12.07 3.07
C VAL A 265 -0.81 -12.12 3.29
N ALA A 266 -1.31 -11.49 4.36
CA ALA A 266 -2.75 -11.43 4.65
C ALA A 266 -3.54 -10.71 3.53
N MET A 267 -2.99 -9.65 2.95
CA MET A 267 -3.58 -9.00 1.78
C MET A 267 -3.58 -9.93 0.56
N ALA A 268 -2.47 -10.61 0.29
CA ALA A 268 -2.38 -11.53 -0.85
C ALA A 268 -3.33 -12.74 -0.72
N SER A 269 -3.63 -13.19 0.50
CA SER A 269 -4.62 -14.25 0.71
C SER A 269 -6.04 -13.84 0.35
N TYR A 270 -6.37 -12.54 0.34
CA TYR A 270 -7.72 -12.08 0.03
C TYR A 270 -8.22 -12.47 -1.38
N PRO A 271 -7.54 -12.13 -2.49
CA PRO A 271 -7.96 -12.55 -3.82
C PRO A 271 -7.91 -14.07 -4.00
N ALA A 272 -7.01 -14.78 -3.31
CA ALA A 272 -6.95 -16.24 -3.34
C ALA A 272 -8.18 -16.86 -2.66
N LEU A 273 -8.55 -16.40 -1.47
CA LEU A 273 -9.77 -16.83 -0.77
C LEU A 273 -11.03 -16.46 -1.56
N MET A 274 -11.04 -15.30 -2.21
CA MET A 274 -12.12 -14.91 -3.12
C MET A 274 -12.23 -15.90 -4.28
N ALA A 275 -11.12 -16.25 -4.94
CA ALA A 275 -11.12 -17.24 -6.01
C ALA A 275 -11.67 -18.60 -5.56
N ILE A 276 -11.24 -19.07 -4.38
CA ILE A 276 -11.74 -20.32 -3.78
C ILE A 276 -13.24 -20.22 -3.53
N ALA A 277 -13.73 -19.11 -2.96
CA ALA A 277 -15.15 -18.89 -2.70
C ALA A 277 -15.99 -18.98 -3.98
N LEU A 278 -15.53 -18.34 -5.06
CA LEU A 278 -16.27 -18.31 -6.34
C LEU A 278 -16.39 -19.69 -6.98
N VAL A 279 -15.33 -20.50 -6.92
CA VAL A 279 -15.34 -21.89 -7.41
C VAL A 279 -16.20 -22.77 -6.49
N TYR A 280 -16.02 -22.67 -5.18
CA TYR A 280 -16.74 -23.48 -4.19
C TYR A 280 -18.25 -23.29 -4.28
N PHE A 281 -18.71 -22.05 -4.39
CA PHE A 281 -20.12 -21.72 -4.53
C PHE A 281 -20.69 -21.89 -5.94
N ALA A 282 -19.89 -22.41 -6.89
CA ALA A 282 -20.23 -22.57 -8.30
C ALA A 282 -20.67 -21.27 -9.00
N GLU A 283 -20.20 -20.11 -8.53
CA GLU A 283 -20.53 -18.79 -9.09
C GLU A 283 -19.75 -18.51 -10.38
N HIS A 284 -18.51 -19.00 -10.47
CA HIS A 284 -17.64 -18.75 -11.62
C HIS A 284 -16.78 -19.97 -11.98
N TRP A 285 -16.46 -20.08 -13.26
CA TRP A 285 -15.38 -20.91 -13.76
C TRP A 285 -14.02 -20.29 -13.38
N VAL A 286 -12.96 -21.09 -13.37
CA VAL A 286 -11.61 -20.61 -13.06
C VAL A 286 -11.13 -19.62 -14.11
N ILE A 287 -11.44 -19.84 -15.39
CA ILE A 287 -11.10 -18.90 -16.45
C ILE A 287 -11.73 -17.52 -16.25
N ASP A 288 -12.92 -17.43 -15.66
CA ASP A 288 -13.58 -16.15 -15.35
C ASP A 288 -12.74 -15.34 -14.34
N ILE A 289 -12.16 -16.03 -13.36
CA ILE A 289 -11.29 -15.48 -12.31
C ILE A 289 -9.99 -14.97 -12.94
N LEU A 290 -9.35 -15.81 -13.76
CA LEU A 290 -8.11 -15.46 -14.45
C LEU A 290 -8.29 -14.28 -15.40
N ALA A 291 -9.41 -14.23 -16.14
CA ALA A 291 -9.76 -13.10 -17.00
C ALA A 291 -9.95 -11.81 -16.19
N GLY A 292 -10.60 -11.89 -15.02
CA GLY A 292 -10.72 -10.76 -14.10
C GLY A 292 -9.37 -10.23 -13.61
N TRP A 293 -8.47 -11.13 -13.21
CA TRP A 293 -7.11 -10.74 -12.80
C TRP A 293 -6.27 -10.19 -13.95
N ALA A 294 -6.37 -10.77 -15.15
CA ALA A 294 -5.72 -10.28 -16.34
C ALA A 294 -6.20 -8.86 -16.69
N LEU A 295 -7.50 -8.58 -16.55
CA LEU A 295 -8.05 -7.25 -16.79
C LEU A 295 -7.53 -6.20 -15.80
N VAL A 296 -7.36 -6.56 -14.53
CA VAL A 296 -6.70 -5.69 -13.52
C VAL A 296 -5.25 -5.43 -13.92
N ALA A 297 -4.49 -6.47 -14.24
CA ALA A 297 -3.09 -6.33 -14.65
C ALA A 297 -2.96 -5.43 -15.90
N ALA A 298 -3.83 -5.63 -16.90
CA ALA A 298 -3.88 -4.82 -18.11
C ALA A 298 -4.20 -3.35 -17.80
N SER A 299 -5.21 -3.09 -16.95
CA SER A 299 -5.58 -1.73 -16.52
C SER A 299 -4.42 -1.03 -15.82
N PHE A 300 -3.78 -1.69 -14.85
CA PHE A 300 -2.64 -1.10 -14.14
C PHE A 300 -1.43 -0.87 -15.06
N ALA A 301 -1.13 -1.79 -15.96
CA ALA A 301 -0.04 -1.65 -16.93
C ALA A 301 -0.30 -0.51 -17.92
N LEU A 302 -1.52 -0.42 -18.46
CA LEU A 302 -1.95 0.65 -19.35
C LEU A 302 -1.76 2.01 -18.69
N TRP A 303 -2.35 2.21 -17.51
CA TRP A 303 -2.29 3.48 -16.81
C TRP A 303 -0.89 3.83 -16.31
N ALA A 304 -0.10 2.84 -15.89
CA ALA A 304 1.30 3.07 -15.53
C ALA A 304 2.14 3.52 -16.74
N ARG A 305 1.86 3.02 -17.95
CA ARG A 305 2.52 3.48 -19.18
C ARG A 305 2.08 4.89 -19.57
N LEU A 306 0.78 5.16 -19.53
CA LEU A 306 0.23 6.49 -19.87
C LEU A 306 0.71 7.58 -18.91
N GLU A 307 0.68 7.31 -17.60
CA GLU A 307 1.14 8.26 -16.58
C GLU A 307 2.64 8.55 -16.68
N ARG A 308 3.47 7.55 -17.01
CA ARG A 308 4.90 7.77 -17.31
C ARG A 308 5.05 8.67 -18.53
N ARG A 309 4.41 8.32 -19.65
CA ARG A 309 4.47 9.13 -20.89
C ARG A 309 4.04 10.58 -20.67
N TRP A 310 2.97 10.81 -19.89
CA TRP A 310 2.51 12.17 -19.59
C TRP A 310 3.49 12.93 -18.68
N ARG A 311 4.10 12.25 -17.71
CA ARG A 311 5.14 12.85 -16.88
C ARG A 311 6.34 13.22 -17.72
N ASP A 312 6.82 12.32 -18.56
CA ASP A 312 8.00 12.52 -19.39
C ASP A 312 7.76 13.67 -20.39
N ARG A 313 6.58 13.73 -21.02
CA ARG A 313 6.18 14.87 -21.87
C ARG A 313 6.15 16.20 -21.13
N ARG A 314 5.65 16.23 -19.89
CA ARG A 314 5.64 17.45 -19.06
C ARG A 314 7.05 17.89 -18.68
N VAL A 315 7.93 16.95 -18.37
CA VAL A 315 9.34 17.24 -18.09
C VAL A 315 10.04 17.76 -19.34
N MET A 316 9.82 17.15 -20.50
CA MET A 316 10.39 17.63 -21.77
C MET A 316 9.86 19.01 -22.16
N ALA A 317 8.56 19.26 -21.98
CA ALA A 317 7.97 20.57 -22.22
C ALA A 317 8.53 21.65 -21.26
N ALA A 318 8.69 21.32 -19.98
CA ALA A 318 9.30 22.21 -19.00
C ALA A 318 10.77 22.51 -19.33
N ARG A 319 11.54 21.49 -19.74
CA ARG A 319 12.93 21.65 -20.21
C ARG A 319 13.03 22.52 -21.45
N GLY A 320 12.10 22.36 -22.40
CA GLY A 320 12.06 23.20 -23.59
C GLY A 320 11.63 24.65 -23.32
N ALA A 321 10.84 24.89 -22.27
CA ALA A 321 10.44 26.24 -21.86
C ALA A 321 11.56 26.98 -21.12
N GLU A 322 12.42 26.28 -20.38
CA GLU A 322 13.56 26.84 -19.63
C GLU A 322 14.87 26.07 -19.92
N PRO A 323 15.48 26.28 -21.09
CA PRO A 323 16.68 25.55 -21.50
C PRO A 323 17.87 25.77 -20.55
N ASP A 324 18.08 26.99 -20.05
CA ASP A 324 19.18 27.32 -19.11
C ASP A 324 19.05 26.58 -17.76
N LEU A 325 17.82 26.40 -17.26
CA LEU A 325 17.57 25.58 -16.06
C LEU A 325 17.78 24.09 -16.35
N ALA A 326 17.40 23.62 -17.55
CA ALA A 326 17.59 22.24 -17.95
C ALA A 326 19.07 21.86 -18.02
N ASP A 327 19.90 22.72 -18.63
CA ASP A 327 21.35 22.55 -18.75
C ASP A 327 22.01 22.52 -17.37
N ARG A 328 21.65 23.45 -16.47
CA ARG A 328 22.13 23.43 -15.08
C ARG A 328 21.75 22.17 -14.31
N LEU A 329 20.54 21.65 -14.52
CA LEU A 329 20.10 20.39 -13.92
C LEU A 329 20.86 19.18 -14.49
N ASP A 330 21.20 19.21 -15.78
CA ASP A 330 22.02 18.18 -16.43
C ASP A 330 23.48 18.25 -15.96
N GLU A 331 24.05 19.43 -15.75
CA GLU A 331 25.36 19.62 -15.12
C GLU A 331 25.39 19.12 -13.66
N LEU A 332 24.33 19.36 -12.89
CA LEU A 332 24.19 18.86 -11.52
C LEU A 332 23.94 17.34 -11.46
N ALA A 333 23.30 16.78 -12.50
CA ALA A 333 23.03 15.34 -12.63
C ALA A 333 24.19 14.58 -13.27
N ALA A 334 25.08 15.26 -14.00
CA ALA A 334 26.26 14.67 -14.58
C ALA A 334 27.15 14.11 -13.46
N PRO A 335 27.57 12.84 -13.57
CA PRO A 335 28.51 12.29 -12.60
C PRO A 335 29.79 13.12 -12.63
N SER A 336 30.11 13.77 -11.51
CA SER A 336 31.30 14.60 -11.38
C SER A 336 32.54 13.80 -11.83
N PRO A 337 33.33 14.28 -12.80
CA PRO A 337 34.49 13.54 -13.33
C PRO A 337 35.62 13.36 -12.30
N ALA A 338 35.49 13.91 -11.09
CA ALA A 338 36.45 13.80 -10.00
C ALA A 338 35.96 12.97 -8.79
N ALA A 339 34.75 12.40 -8.82
CA ALA A 339 34.26 11.58 -7.71
C ALA A 339 34.43 10.08 -8.06
N PRO A 340 35.38 9.35 -7.45
CA PRO A 340 35.48 7.91 -7.66
C PRO A 340 34.14 7.27 -7.31
N SER A 341 33.72 6.32 -8.15
CA SER A 341 32.44 5.64 -8.06
C SER A 341 32.15 5.21 -6.61
N ARG A 342 31.21 5.89 -5.94
CA ARG A 342 30.65 5.47 -4.66
C ARG A 342 29.85 4.19 -4.90
N ARG A 343 30.54 3.05 -5.03
CA ARG A 343 29.99 1.79 -4.55
C ARG A 343 29.61 2.06 -3.11
N THR A 344 28.35 1.88 -2.78
CA THR A 344 27.80 1.90 -1.42
C THR A 344 28.46 0.81 -0.57
N ARG A 345 29.74 0.95 -0.25
CA ARG A 345 30.34 0.33 0.92
C ARG A 345 30.12 1.32 2.05
N GLU A 346 29.43 0.87 3.09
CA GLU A 346 29.40 1.63 4.34
C GLU A 346 30.86 1.93 4.74
N PRO A 347 31.17 3.19 5.13
CA PRO A 347 32.52 3.55 5.53
C PRO A 347 32.98 2.66 6.68
N ARG A 348 34.25 2.24 6.66
CA ARG A 348 34.78 1.36 7.72
C ARG A 348 34.79 2.16 9.03
N VAL A 349 34.12 1.62 10.03
CA VAL A 349 34.05 2.23 11.36
C VAL A 349 35.34 1.90 12.11
N VAL A 350 36.05 2.94 12.55
CA VAL A 350 37.27 2.83 13.37
C VAL A 350 36.94 3.39 14.74
N MET A 351 37.08 2.55 15.76
CA MET A 351 36.82 2.92 17.14
C MET A 351 38.10 3.44 17.80
N LEU A 352 38.07 4.66 18.29
CA LEU A 352 39.15 5.29 19.04
C LEU A 352 39.05 4.83 20.50
N ASP A 353 40.02 4.04 20.93
CA ASP A 353 40.08 3.52 22.30
C ASP A 353 40.70 4.54 23.28
N ARG A 354 40.59 4.21 24.58
CA ARG A 354 41.06 5.08 25.67
C ARG A 354 42.58 5.29 25.66
N ALA A 355 43.35 4.27 25.31
CA ALA A 355 44.80 4.35 25.31
C ALA A 355 45.31 5.23 24.17
N PHE A 356 44.68 5.13 23.01
CA PHE A 356 44.96 5.96 21.84
C PHE A 356 44.61 7.43 22.10
N LEU A 357 43.44 7.71 22.67
CA LEU A 357 43.04 9.07 23.02
C LEU A 357 43.89 9.67 24.14
N ALA A 358 44.33 8.86 25.11
CA ALA A 358 45.28 9.29 26.13
C ALA A 358 46.64 9.66 25.51
N ALA A 359 47.16 8.84 24.59
CA ALA A 359 48.42 9.13 23.90
C ALA A 359 48.38 10.42 23.05
N ILE A 360 47.22 10.74 22.45
CA ILE A 360 47.03 11.99 21.68
C ILE A 360 46.92 13.21 22.59
N THR A 361 46.32 13.07 23.77
CA THR A 361 46.00 14.20 24.66
C THR A 361 47.05 14.45 25.73
N ASP A 362 47.84 13.44 26.11
CA ASP A 362 48.93 13.56 27.06
C ASP A 362 50.24 13.92 26.34
N ARG A 363 50.86 15.03 26.74
CA ARG A 363 52.07 15.56 26.07
C ARG A 363 53.32 14.75 26.42
N SER A 364 53.33 14.08 27.57
CA SER A 364 54.45 13.28 28.05
C SER A 364 54.37 11.80 27.66
N ASP A 365 53.30 11.36 26.95
CA ASP A 365 53.19 9.96 26.51
C ASP A 365 54.25 9.69 25.41
N PRO A 366 55.17 8.73 25.60
CA PRO A 366 56.20 8.42 24.62
C PRO A 366 55.65 7.94 23.27
N ARG A 367 54.37 7.54 23.21
CA ARG A 367 53.66 7.10 21.99
C ARG A 367 52.94 8.22 21.26
N ARG A 368 52.98 9.45 21.78
CA ARG A 368 52.22 10.60 21.25
C ARG A 368 52.52 10.86 19.77
N ALA A 369 53.79 10.86 19.37
CA ALA A 369 54.20 11.13 17.99
C ALA A 369 53.61 10.12 16.99
N ASP A 370 53.69 8.82 17.31
CA ASP A 370 53.10 7.75 16.49
C ASP A 370 51.56 7.79 16.53
N ALA A 371 50.96 8.13 17.67
CA ALA A 371 49.51 8.29 17.79
C ALA A 371 48.98 9.46 16.94
N LEU A 372 49.70 10.58 16.89
CA LEU A 372 49.36 11.75 16.07
C LEU A 372 49.48 11.44 14.57
N ASP A 373 50.54 10.74 14.15
CA ASP A 373 50.72 10.33 12.75
C ASP A 373 49.60 9.36 12.29
N ARG A 374 49.24 8.37 13.12
CA ARG A 374 48.11 7.48 12.85
C ARG A 374 46.78 8.23 12.83
N TYR A 375 46.61 9.21 13.71
CA TYR A 375 45.40 10.03 13.75
C TYR A 375 45.29 10.92 12.50
N ALA A 376 46.39 11.51 12.03
CA ALA A 376 46.43 12.28 10.78
C ALA A 376 46.00 11.44 9.58
N ARG A 377 46.56 10.22 9.43
CA ARG A 377 46.16 9.29 8.37
C ARG A 377 44.69 8.86 8.46
N ALA A 378 44.18 8.66 9.68
CA ALA A 378 42.78 8.33 9.89
C ALA A 378 41.84 9.51 9.56
N LEU A 379 42.29 10.74 9.77
CA LEU A 379 41.56 11.95 9.40
C LEU A 379 41.51 12.17 7.88
N GLU A 380 42.56 11.81 7.14
CA GLU A 380 42.52 11.79 5.66
C GLU A 380 41.45 10.83 5.15
N GLY A 381 41.41 9.60 5.67
CA GLY A 381 40.37 8.61 5.35
C GLY A 381 38.96 9.01 5.80
N PHE A 382 38.83 9.78 6.88
CA PHE A 382 37.57 10.41 7.27
C PHE A 382 37.17 11.52 6.29
N GLY A 383 38.13 12.32 5.83
CA GLY A 383 37.93 13.41 4.88
C GLY A 383 37.47 12.94 3.49
N THR A 384 37.87 11.73 3.08
CA THR A 384 37.43 11.07 1.84
C THR A 384 36.14 10.23 2.00
N ASP A 385 35.53 10.24 3.19
CA ASP A 385 34.35 9.42 3.56
C ASP A 385 34.59 7.90 3.44
N GLU A 386 35.85 7.45 3.53
CA GLU A 386 36.22 6.04 3.59
C GLU A 386 36.12 5.47 5.01
N LEU A 387 36.39 6.31 6.01
CA LEU A 387 36.39 5.96 7.43
C LEU A 387 35.35 6.76 8.23
N ARG A 388 34.77 6.12 9.24
CA ARG A 388 34.05 6.82 10.32
C ARG A 388 34.80 6.63 11.63
N LEU A 389 35.27 7.73 12.21
CA LEU A 389 35.92 7.74 13.51
C LEU A 389 34.90 7.85 14.63
N VAL A 390 35.03 6.98 15.63
CA VAL A 390 34.02 6.79 16.68
C VAL A 390 34.70 6.63 18.03
N ALA A 391 34.26 7.36 19.05
CA ALA A 391 34.67 7.14 20.44
C ALA A 391 33.44 6.94 21.33
N ARG A 392 33.60 6.16 22.41
CA ARG A 392 32.56 6.01 23.45
C ARG A 392 32.60 7.19 24.42
N ASP A 393 31.45 7.54 24.98
CA ASP A 393 31.30 8.67 25.90
C ASP A 393 32.01 8.43 27.25
N ASP A 394 32.00 7.21 27.78
CA ASP A 394 32.74 6.84 29.00
C ASP A 394 34.26 6.90 28.82
N VAL A 395 34.74 6.70 27.59
CA VAL A 395 36.14 6.86 27.22
C VAL A 395 36.52 8.34 27.15
N LEU A 396 35.60 9.22 26.76
CA LEU A 396 35.83 10.67 26.66
C LEU A 396 35.62 11.42 28.00
N ALA A 397 34.85 10.84 28.91
CA ALA A 397 34.50 11.43 30.20
C ALA A 397 35.70 11.92 31.04
N PRO A 398 36.86 11.22 31.10
CA PRO A 398 38.00 11.62 31.92
C PRO A 398 38.79 12.84 31.40
N PHE A 399 38.59 13.23 30.13
CA PHE A 399 39.33 14.34 29.54
C PHE A 399 38.66 15.68 29.85
N THR A 400 39.44 16.68 30.28
CA THR A 400 38.96 18.05 30.55
C THR A 400 38.35 18.68 29.30
N LEU A 401 37.46 19.66 29.47
CA LEU A 401 36.71 20.30 28.37
C LEU A 401 37.65 20.92 27.31
N GLU A 402 38.83 21.35 27.73
CA GLU A 402 39.93 21.84 26.90
C GLU A 402 40.59 20.71 26.08
N ARG A 403 40.92 19.57 26.70
CA ARG A 403 41.43 18.37 26.00
C ARG A 403 40.39 17.74 25.08
N ARG A 404 39.09 17.91 25.37
CA ARG A 404 37.98 17.55 24.47
C ARG A 404 37.89 18.45 23.25
N ARG A 405 38.42 19.68 23.25
CA ARG A 405 38.44 20.54 22.04
C ARG A 405 39.42 20.03 20.98
N LEU A 406 40.46 19.30 21.40
CA LEU A 406 41.36 18.56 20.50
C LEU A 406 40.69 17.36 19.82
N LEU A 407 39.47 16.99 20.25
CA LEU A 407 38.69 15.89 19.71
C LEU A 407 37.34 16.48 19.28
N ALA A 408 37.26 16.95 18.03
CA ALA A 408 36.15 17.73 17.47
C ALA A 408 34.73 17.36 18.01
N PRO A 409 33.80 18.34 18.13
CA PRO A 409 32.65 18.24 19.03
C PRO A 409 31.69 17.07 18.75
N VAL A 410 31.42 16.35 19.83
CA VAL A 410 30.46 15.28 20.01
C VAL A 410 29.03 15.78 19.93
N ARG A 411 28.27 15.45 18.88
CA ARG A 411 26.81 15.39 19.03
C ARG A 411 26.44 13.97 19.46
N PRO A 412 25.76 13.77 20.59
CA PRO A 412 25.17 12.48 20.89
C PRO A 412 24.13 12.17 19.81
N VAL A 413 24.41 11.16 18.99
CA VAL A 413 23.43 10.63 18.04
C VAL A 413 22.70 9.49 18.75
N PRO A 414 21.44 9.69 19.18
CA PRO A 414 20.66 8.58 19.71
C PRO A 414 20.49 7.55 18.60
N VAL A 415 20.91 6.31 18.85
CA VAL A 415 20.82 5.26 17.85
C VAL A 415 19.35 4.96 17.53
N ALA A 416 19.02 5.09 16.24
CA ALA A 416 17.75 4.63 15.70
C ALA A 416 17.58 3.12 16.02
N THR A 417 16.35 2.71 16.32
CA THR A 417 16.02 1.38 16.86
C THR A 417 16.57 0.22 16.02
N GLU A 418 16.79 0.47 14.73
CA GLU A 418 17.35 -0.44 13.74
C GLU A 418 18.83 -0.84 13.97
N TYR A 419 19.66 -0.02 14.63
CA TYR A 419 21.07 -0.37 14.90
C TYR A 419 21.33 -0.90 16.33
N ARG A 420 20.31 -1.00 17.19
CA ARG A 420 20.43 -1.54 18.56
C ARG A 420 20.95 -2.99 18.61
N ARG A 421 20.68 -3.80 17.57
CA ARG A 421 21.18 -5.17 17.48
C ARG A 421 22.70 -5.24 17.30
N THR A 422 23.28 -4.33 16.53
CA THR A 422 24.73 -4.23 16.31
C THR A 422 25.43 -3.70 17.57
N ALA A 423 24.82 -2.70 18.25
CA ALA A 423 25.30 -2.18 19.52
C ALA A 423 25.35 -3.26 20.63
N ARG A 424 24.32 -4.10 20.74
CA ARG A 424 24.31 -5.24 21.68
C ARG A 424 25.38 -6.30 21.40
N ARG A 425 25.78 -6.48 20.14
CA ARG A 425 26.89 -7.39 19.79
C ARG A 425 28.25 -6.85 20.22
N LEU A 426 28.43 -5.53 20.16
CA LEU A 426 29.68 -4.87 20.57
C LEU A 426 29.82 -4.72 22.10
N ALA A 427 28.70 -4.67 22.83
CA ALA A 427 28.67 -4.50 24.29
C ALA A 427 28.96 -5.79 25.10
N GLY A 428 29.20 -6.94 24.44
CA GLY A 428 29.45 -8.21 25.13
C GLY A 428 28.18 -8.91 25.65
N GLN A 429 28.32 -10.07 26.29
CA GLN A 429 27.19 -10.90 26.71
C GLN A 429 26.57 -10.40 28.02
N ARG A 430 25.47 -9.65 27.88
CA ARG A 430 24.55 -9.08 28.89
C ARG A 430 24.95 -7.72 29.48
N PRO A 431 24.81 -6.63 28.71
CA PRO A 431 24.87 -5.28 29.26
C PRO A 431 23.54 -4.87 29.91
N ASP A 432 23.62 -4.03 30.93
CA ASP A 432 22.49 -3.32 31.55
C ASP A 432 21.81 -2.39 30.51
N PRO A 433 20.46 -2.35 30.40
CA PRO A 433 19.76 -1.47 29.46
C PRO A 433 20.19 0.00 29.50
N ASP A 434 20.49 0.55 30.68
CA ASP A 434 20.95 1.94 30.84
C ASP A 434 22.42 2.10 30.39
N GLU A 435 23.21 1.04 30.52
CA GLU A 435 24.59 0.98 30.03
C GLU A 435 24.59 0.92 28.50
N VAL A 436 23.66 0.19 27.86
CA VAL A 436 23.53 0.15 26.39
C VAL A 436 23.19 1.52 25.81
N ASP A 437 22.31 2.30 26.44
CA ASP A 437 21.96 3.63 25.93
C ASP A 437 23.08 4.66 26.19
N ARG A 438 23.89 4.51 27.27
CA ARG A 438 25.10 5.34 27.53
C ARG A 438 26.31 4.97 26.65
N LEU A 439 26.50 3.67 26.39
CA LEU A 439 27.53 3.10 25.51
C LEU A 439 27.42 3.59 24.06
N VAL A 440 26.27 4.14 23.68
CA VAL A 440 25.86 4.36 22.29
C VAL A 440 25.84 5.86 21.93
N THR A 441 26.46 6.71 22.75
CA THR A 441 26.78 8.08 22.35
C THR A 441 28.00 8.07 21.42
N LEU A 442 27.71 8.01 20.12
CA LEU A 442 28.68 7.95 19.04
C LEU A 442 29.13 9.37 18.66
N VAL A 443 30.36 9.71 19.03
CA VAL A 443 31.00 10.99 18.73
C VAL A 443 31.52 11.00 17.29
N THR A 444 31.11 11.96 16.48
CA THR A 444 31.64 12.13 15.11
C THR A 444 32.33 13.49 14.99
N ALA A 445 33.57 13.50 14.50
CA ALA A 445 34.40 14.69 14.34
C ALA A 445 33.95 15.55 13.15
N ARG A 446 34.12 16.89 13.20
CA ARG A 446 33.93 17.81 12.05
C ARG A 446 35.28 18.14 11.40
N ARG A 447 35.30 18.13 10.06
CA ARG A 447 36.46 18.35 9.17
C ARG A 447 37.31 19.59 9.53
N GLU A 448 36.67 20.70 9.85
CA GLU A 448 37.34 22.00 10.09
C GLU A 448 38.11 22.05 11.41
N ARG A 449 37.69 21.30 12.43
CA ARG A 449 38.29 21.30 13.78
C ARG A 449 39.34 20.21 13.99
N ALA A 450 39.32 19.16 13.17
CA ALA A 450 40.29 18.08 13.24
C ALA A 450 41.68 18.49 12.72
N ALA A 451 41.73 19.45 11.78
CA ALA A 451 42.96 20.04 11.28
C ALA A 451 43.68 20.90 12.34
N GLU A 452 42.93 21.57 13.23
CA GLU A 452 43.47 22.40 14.32
C GLU A 452 44.36 21.59 15.30
N VAL A 453 44.11 20.29 15.42
CA VAL A 453 44.81 19.36 16.34
C VAL A 453 46.24 19.06 15.89
N LEU A 454 46.48 19.06 14.58
CA LEU A 454 47.79 18.79 13.97
C LEU A 454 48.62 20.08 13.83
N THR A 455 47.98 21.25 13.92
CA THR A 455 48.60 22.56 13.66
C THR A 455 48.78 23.42 14.91
N ALA A 456 48.30 22.97 16.09
CA ALA A 456 48.47 23.71 17.34
C ALA A 456 49.97 23.77 17.73
N PRO A 457 50.59 24.96 17.80
CA PRO A 457 51.98 25.09 18.25
C PRO A 457 52.11 24.68 19.73
N ASP A 458 53.28 24.19 20.14
CA ASP A 458 53.56 23.68 21.49
C ASP A 458 53.39 24.69 22.65
N GLY A 459 52.97 25.94 22.39
CA GLY A 459 53.25 27.07 23.29
C GLY A 459 52.15 28.08 23.57
N ASP A 460 50.85 27.80 23.41
CA ASP A 460 49.82 28.72 23.94
C ASP A 460 48.80 28.01 24.85
N ASP A 461 48.76 28.45 26.10
CA ASP A 461 47.66 28.23 27.05
C ASP A 461 46.42 28.97 26.53
N LEU A 462 45.37 28.24 26.15
CA LEU A 462 44.10 28.82 25.72
C LEU A 462 43.12 28.83 26.89
N SER A 463 43.24 29.86 27.74
CA SER A 463 42.26 30.22 28.79
C SER A 463 40.81 30.26 28.30
#